data_AF-A0A539E410-F1
#
_entry.id   AF-A0A539E410-F1
#
_cell.length_a   1.000
_cell.length_b   1.000
_cell.length_c   1.000
_cell.angle_alpha   90.00
_cell.angle_beta   90.00
_cell.angle_gamma   90.00
#
_symmetry.space_group_name_H-M   'P 1'
#
loop_
_entity.id
_entity.type
_entity.pdbx_description
1 polymer ?
#
loop_
_entity_poly.entity_id
_entity_poly.type
_entity_poly.pdbx_seq_one_letter_code
_entity_poly.pdbx_strand_id
1 'polypeptide(L)'
;MIQAARQRLADDEAQMDSDYLGLKPLEQAVLWRLLAQGQRFRPYDAEALRFYCEKTGAPVTAQKAQNALETLRQHTPAMVWKSARGEYAVDDAAMHRWFEQRLAAGAWPPVGSQMALELGE
;
A
#
# COMPACT_ATOMS: atom_id res chain seq x y z
N MET A 1 26.54 0.94 20.19
CA MET A 1 25.07 1.01 20.18
C MET A 1 24.44 1.35 18.81
N ILE A 2 25.18 1.29 17.69
CA ILE A 2 24.65 1.70 16.35
C ILE A 2 24.22 0.47 15.51
N GLN A 3 24.77 -0.71 15.79
CA GLN A 3 24.45 -1.96 15.06
C GLN A 3 23.00 -2.41 15.27
N ALA A 4 22.50 -2.34 16.51
CA ALA A 4 21.16 -2.81 16.88
C ALA A 4 20.04 -1.95 16.27
N ALA A 5 20.27 -0.65 16.08
CA ALA A 5 19.31 0.25 15.44
C ALA A 5 19.15 -0.09 13.94
N ARG A 6 20.25 -0.38 13.24
CA ARG A 6 20.22 -0.77 11.82
C ARG A 6 19.56 -2.12 11.58
N GLN A 7 19.78 -3.10 12.47
CA GLN A 7 19.11 -4.39 12.36
C GLN A 7 17.59 -4.28 12.57
N ARG A 8 17.14 -3.43 13.50
CA ARG A 8 15.70 -3.17 13.68
C ARG A 8 15.06 -2.53 12.46
N LEU A 9 15.74 -1.60 11.80
CA LEU A 9 15.26 -1.01 10.55
C LEU A 9 15.10 -2.06 9.43
N ALA A 10 16.09 -2.92 9.23
CA ALA A 10 16.01 -3.96 8.21
C ALA A 10 14.93 -5.01 8.49
N ASP A 11 14.74 -5.36 9.77
CA ASP A 11 13.69 -6.28 10.21
C ASP A 11 12.29 -5.66 10.01
N ASP A 12 12.15 -4.37 10.32
CA ASP A 12 10.93 -3.60 10.10
C ASP A 12 10.61 -3.49 8.60
N GLU A 13 11.60 -3.19 7.75
CA GLU A 13 11.42 -3.15 6.29
C GLU A 13 11.02 -4.51 5.69
N ALA A 14 11.57 -5.61 6.20
CA ALA A 14 11.21 -6.96 5.77
C ALA A 14 9.80 -7.35 6.24
N GLN A 15 9.40 -6.91 7.44
CA GLN A 15 8.06 -7.08 7.95
C GLN A 15 7.05 -6.28 7.12
N MET A 16 7.36 -5.04 6.74
CA MET A 16 6.52 -4.20 5.87
C MET A 16 6.38 -4.79 4.47
N ASP A 17 7.45 -5.35 3.90
CA ASP A 17 7.38 -6.04 2.62
C ASP A 17 6.44 -7.25 2.70
N SER A 18 6.60 -8.07 3.74
CA SER A 18 5.76 -9.24 3.96
C SER A 18 4.29 -8.86 4.16
N ASP A 19 4.03 -7.79 4.92
CA ASP A 19 2.70 -7.25 5.18
C ASP A 19 2.05 -6.75 3.87
N TYR A 20 2.78 -5.98 3.06
CA TYR A 20 2.33 -5.52 1.74
C TYR A 20 2.09 -6.68 0.76
N LEU A 21 3.01 -7.64 0.70
CA LEU A 21 2.90 -8.82 -0.17
C LEU A 21 1.78 -9.78 0.26
N GLY A 22 1.40 -9.79 1.54
CA GLY A 22 0.28 -10.56 2.06
C GLY A 22 -1.10 -10.00 1.69
N LEU A 23 -1.18 -8.73 1.27
CA LEU A 23 -2.41 -8.08 0.85
C LEU A 23 -2.90 -8.57 -0.52
N LYS A 24 -4.21 -8.51 -0.78
CA LYS A 24 -4.74 -8.76 -2.12
C LYS A 24 -4.27 -7.65 -3.08
N PRO A 25 -4.18 -7.93 -4.39
CA PRO A 25 -3.74 -6.94 -5.38
C PRO A 25 -4.56 -5.64 -5.36
N LEU A 26 -5.87 -5.71 -5.05
CA LEU A 26 -6.69 -4.51 -4.89
C LEU A 26 -6.30 -3.69 -3.65
N GLU A 27 -6.04 -4.35 -2.53
CA GLU A 27 -5.63 -3.71 -1.28
C GLU A 27 -4.25 -3.07 -1.43
N GLN A 28 -3.31 -3.75 -2.09
CA GLN A 28 -2.00 -3.22 -2.47
C GLN A 28 -2.12 -1.95 -3.33
N ALA A 29 -3.00 -1.95 -4.33
CA ALA A 29 -3.20 -0.81 -5.21
C ALA A 29 -3.85 0.39 -4.48
N VAL A 30 -4.81 0.12 -3.59
CA VAL A 30 -5.43 1.13 -2.71
C VAL A 30 -4.41 1.73 -1.76
N LEU A 31 -3.61 0.89 -1.10
CA LEU A 31 -2.56 1.32 -0.17
C LEU A 31 -1.46 2.12 -0.88
N TRP A 32 -1.06 1.70 -2.07
CA TRP A 32 -0.12 2.46 -2.90
C TRP A 32 -0.66 3.87 -3.20
N ARG A 33 -1.91 4.00 -3.67
CA ARG A 33 -2.50 5.32 -3.92
C ARG A 33 -2.59 6.15 -2.64
N LEU A 34 -2.86 5.53 -1.50
CA LEU A 34 -2.87 6.20 -0.21
C LEU A 34 -1.49 6.75 0.16
N LEU A 35 -0.42 5.96 -0.02
CA LEU A 35 0.96 6.39 0.22
C LEU A 35 1.37 7.51 -0.75
N ALA A 36 1.01 7.40 -2.04
CA ALA A 36 1.39 8.38 -3.05
C ALA A 36 0.64 9.73 -2.92
N GLN A 37 -0.64 9.71 -2.50
CA GLN A 37 -1.46 10.92 -2.39
C GLN A 37 -1.57 11.46 -0.97
N GLY A 38 -1.28 10.64 0.05
CA GLY A 38 -1.41 10.96 1.46
C GLY A 38 -2.77 11.57 1.79
N GLN A 39 -2.75 12.77 2.39
CA GLN A 39 -3.95 13.57 2.71
C GLN A 39 -4.85 13.91 1.51
N ARG A 40 -4.34 13.88 0.27
CA ARG A 40 -5.13 14.13 -0.95
C ARG A 40 -5.77 12.85 -1.48
N PHE A 41 -5.61 11.72 -0.81
CA PHE A 41 -6.11 10.45 -1.26
C PHE A 41 -7.62 10.47 -1.48
N ARG A 42 -8.02 10.06 -2.69
CA ARG A 42 -9.42 9.89 -3.09
C ARG A 42 -9.63 8.44 -3.55
N PRO A 43 -10.11 7.55 -2.66
CA PRO A 43 -10.23 6.12 -2.97
C PRO A 43 -11.24 5.81 -4.07
N TYR A 44 -12.21 6.69 -4.33
CA TYR A 44 -13.34 6.44 -5.24
C TYR A 44 -13.32 7.29 -6.50
N ASP A 45 -12.25 8.05 -6.73
CA ASP A 45 -12.15 8.91 -7.91
C ASP A 45 -12.03 8.07 -9.20
N ALA A 46 -12.45 8.61 -10.34
CA ALA A 46 -12.37 7.93 -11.63
C ALA A 46 -10.93 7.52 -11.96
N GLU A 47 -9.95 8.37 -11.64
CA GLU A 47 -8.53 8.03 -11.82
C GLU A 47 -8.10 6.88 -10.89
N ALA A 48 -8.66 6.81 -9.67
CA ALA A 48 -8.33 5.78 -8.70
C ALA A 48 -8.88 4.43 -9.16
N LEU A 49 -10.15 4.39 -9.57
CA LEU A 49 -10.78 3.17 -10.07
C LEU A 49 -10.06 2.63 -11.30
N ARG A 50 -9.70 3.52 -12.23
CA ARG A 50 -8.96 3.14 -13.44
C ARG A 50 -7.58 2.57 -13.09
N PHE A 51 -6.86 3.19 -12.16
CA PHE A 51 -5.60 2.67 -11.64
C PHE A 51 -5.77 1.28 -11.01
N TYR A 52 -6.79 1.07 -10.18
CA TYR A 52 -7.04 -0.23 -9.57
C TYR A 52 -7.39 -1.29 -10.61
N CYS A 53 -8.14 -0.94 -11.66
CA CYS A 53 -8.42 -1.87 -12.75
C CYS A 53 -7.14 -2.30 -13.48
N GLU A 54 -6.26 -1.35 -13.79
CA GLU A 54 -5.00 -1.67 -14.47
C GLU A 54 -4.06 -2.50 -13.59
N LYS A 55 -4.06 -2.26 -12.27
CA LYS A 55 -3.20 -3.00 -11.34
C LYS A 55 -3.73 -4.39 -10.97
N THR A 56 -5.04 -4.58 -10.98
CA THR A 56 -5.65 -5.87 -10.63
C THR A 56 -6.02 -6.71 -11.85
N GLY A 57 -5.86 -6.18 -13.07
CA GLY A 57 -6.32 -6.81 -14.31
C GLY A 57 -7.84 -7.03 -14.38
N ALA A 58 -8.61 -6.49 -13.43
CA ALA A 58 -10.02 -6.79 -13.24
C ALA A 58 -10.85 -5.52 -13.03
N PRO A 59 -12.14 -5.50 -13.38
CA PRO A 59 -13.00 -4.36 -13.14
C PRO A 59 -13.21 -4.12 -11.63
N VAL A 60 -12.69 -2.99 -11.16
CA VAL A 60 -12.80 -2.49 -9.80
C VAL A 60 -13.87 -1.41 -9.73
N THR A 61 -14.90 -1.65 -8.93
CA THR A 61 -15.94 -0.66 -8.63
C THR A 61 -15.62 0.08 -7.34
N ALA A 62 -16.26 1.25 -7.12
CA ALA A 62 -16.13 2.00 -5.87
C ALA A 62 -16.43 1.13 -4.63
N GLN A 63 -17.40 0.22 -4.73
CA GLN A 63 -17.77 -0.70 -3.66
C GLN A 63 -16.68 -1.74 -3.37
N LYS A 64 -15.97 -2.25 -4.39
CA LYS A 64 -14.79 -3.12 -4.18
C LYS A 64 -13.65 -2.36 -3.53
N ALA A 65 -13.36 -1.14 -4.00
CA ALA A 65 -12.33 -0.28 -3.41
C ALA A 65 -12.65 0.06 -1.95
N GLN A 66 -13.92 0.32 -1.63
CA GLN A 66 -14.39 0.53 -0.27
C GLN A 66 -14.14 -0.71 0.60
N ASN A 67 -14.51 -1.90 0.12
CA ASN A 67 -14.33 -3.14 0.87
C ASN A 67 -12.84 -3.45 1.13
N ALA A 68 -11.98 -3.20 0.15
CA ALA A 68 -10.53 -3.31 0.32
C ALA A 68 -9.99 -2.33 1.37
N LEU A 69 -10.44 -1.07 1.33
CA LEU A 69 -10.07 -0.07 2.33
C LEU A 69 -10.58 -0.41 3.73
N GLU A 70 -11.76 -1.00 3.85
CA GLU A 70 -12.29 -1.51 5.11
C GLU A 70 -11.49 -2.71 5.62
N THR A 71 -11.04 -3.61 4.74
CA THR A 71 -10.19 -4.74 5.12
C THR A 71 -8.84 -4.26 5.66
N LEU A 72 -8.20 -3.29 5.00
CA LEU A 72 -6.97 -2.64 5.49
C LEU A 72 -7.13 -2.01 6.89
N ARG A 73 -8.32 -1.46 7.19
CA ARG A 73 -8.65 -0.88 8.50
C ARG A 73 -8.91 -1.95 9.57
N GLN A 74 -9.44 -3.11 9.18
CA GLN A 74 -9.74 -4.23 10.06
C GLN A 74 -8.56 -5.18 10.24
N HIS A 75 -7.49 -5.00 9.46
CA HIS A 75 -6.27 -5.76 9.59
C HIS A 75 -5.71 -5.63 11.02
N THR A 76 -5.02 -6.66 11.50
CA THR A 76 -4.40 -6.67 12.82
C THR A 76 -2.90 -6.92 12.65
N PRO A 77 -2.05 -5.89 12.78
CA PRO A 77 -2.36 -4.49 13.12
C PRO A 77 -3.04 -3.72 11.98
N ALA A 78 -3.78 -2.66 12.35
CA ALA A 78 -4.53 -1.86 11.39
C ALA A 78 -3.55 -0.99 10.58
N MET A 79 -3.40 -1.29 9.30
CA MET A 79 -2.43 -0.64 8.42
C MET A 79 -2.84 0.78 8.04
N VAL A 80 -4.15 1.02 7.88
CA VAL A 80 -4.71 2.29 7.42
C VAL A 80 -5.74 2.79 8.41
N TRP A 81 -5.62 4.05 8.82
CA TRP A 81 -6.55 4.69 9.74
C TRP A 81 -7.26 5.85 9.06
N LYS A 82 -8.49 6.12 9.50
CA LYS A 82 -9.27 7.28 9.05
C LYS A 82 -9.24 8.33 10.16
N SER A 83 -8.64 9.48 9.89
CA SER A 83 -8.62 10.62 10.79
C SER A 83 -10.05 11.10 11.11
N ALA A 84 -10.25 11.75 12.25
CA ALA A 84 -11.56 12.30 12.65
C ALA A 84 -12.16 13.27 11.61
N ARG A 85 -11.31 13.88 10.77
CA ARG A 85 -11.68 14.79 9.68
C ARG A 85 -12.13 14.08 8.39
N GLY A 86 -12.08 12.76 8.38
CA GLY A 86 -12.43 11.93 7.22
C GLY A 86 -11.29 11.64 6.26
N GLU A 87 -10.08 12.06 6.59
CA GLU A 87 -8.85 11.80 5.83
C GLU A 87 -8.35 10.38 6.09
N TYR A 88 -7.74 9.75 5.10
CA TYR A 88 -7.11 8.44 5.27
C TYR A 88 -5.60 8.63 5.37
N ALA A 89 -4.97 7.92 6.28
CA ALA A 89 -3.53 7.90 6.45
C ALA A 89 -3.07 6.50 6.81
N VAL A 90 -1.82 6.20 6.49
CA VAL A 90 -1.15 5.00 6.99
C VAL A 90 -0.84 5.21 8.47
N ASP A 91 -1.08 4.19 9.29
CA ASP A 91 -0.81 4.25 10.74
C ASP A 91 0.69 4.38 11.02
N ASP A 92 1.47 3.55 10.32
CA ASP A 92 2.88 3.43 10.57
C ASP A 92 3.73 4.39 9.72
N ALA A 93 4.46 5.27 10.40
CA ALA A 93 5.36 6.22 9.74
C ALA A 93 6.54 5.54 9.02
N ALA A 94 6.94 4.34 9.46
CA ALA A 94 7.98 3.55 8.79
C ALA A 94 7.48 3.04 7.43
N MET A 95 6.19 2.70 7.30
CA MET A 95 5.62 2.31 6.00
C MET A 95 5.66 3.47 4.98
N HIS A 96 5.45 4.71 5.43
CA HIS A 96 5.61 5.88 4.55
C HIS A 96 7.07 6.06 4.11
N ARG A 97 8.03 5.90 5.02
CA ARG A 97 9.47 5.97 4.67
C ARG A 97 9.92 4.84 3.77
N TRP A 98 9.45 3.62 4.00
CA TRP A 98 9.74 2.46 3.15
C TRP A 98 9.26 2.67 1.72
N PHE A 99 8.05 3.23 1.55
CA PHE A 99 7.55 3.65 0.24
C PHE A 99 8.45 4.68 -0.43
N GLU A 100 8.83 5.76 0.27
CA GLU A 100 9.73 6.79 -0.27
C GLU A 100 11.11 6.22 -0.65
N GLN A 101 11.68 5.34 0.17
CA GLN A 101 12.95 4.68 -0.10
C GLN A 101 12.89 3.81 -1.35
N ARG A 102 11.85 2.97 -1.51
CA ARG A 102 11.69 2.15 -2.71
C ARG A 102 11.41 2.98 -3.96
N LEU A 103 10.62 4.04 -3.82
CA LEU A 103 10.34 4.97 -4.91
C LEU A 103 11.63 5.67 -5.38
N ALA A 104 12.45 6.15 -4.45
CA ALA A 104 13.75 6.75 -4.73
C ALA A 104 14.74 5.75 -5.35
N ALA A 105 14.67 4.47 -4.94
CA ALA A 105 15.47 3.40 -5.51
C ALA A 105 14.95 2.90 -6.88
N GLY A 106 13.79 3.38 -7.35
CA GLY A 106 13.16 2.88 -8.58
C GLY A 106 12.71 1.41 -8.49
N ALA A 107 12.63 0.86 -7.28
CA ALA A 107 12.26 -0.54 -7.00
C ALA A 107 10.81 -0.65 -6.48
N TRP A 108 9.97 0.32 -6.85
CA TRP A 108 8.56 0.36 -6.51
C TRP A 108 7.70 -0.02 -7.72
N PRO A 109 6.64 -0.85 -7.55
CA PRO A 109 6.21 -1.54 -6.32
C PRO A 109 7.11 -2.75 -6.00
N PRO A 110 7.17 -3.20 -4.73
CA PRO A 110 7.73 -4.50 -4.41
C PRO A 110 6.92 -5.59 -5.14
N VAL A 111 7.52 -6.16 -6.18
CA VAL A 111 6.90 -7.24 -6.93
C VAL A 111 7.00 -8.53 -6.13
N GLY A 112 5.94 -8.85 -5.39
CA GLY A 112 5.70 -10.25 -5.03
C GLY A 112 5.59 -11.05 -6.32
N SER A 113 6.05 -12.28 -6.32
CA SER A 113 6.07 -13.15 -7.51
C SER A 113 4.74 -13.22 -8.28
N GLN A 114 3.61 -12.82 -7.69
CA GLN A 114 2.30 -12.68 -8.34
C GLN A 114 2.14 -11.46 -9.26
N MET A 115 2.81 -10.33 -9.02
CA MET A 115 2.66 -9.10 -9.83
C MET A 115 3.66 -9.04 -11.00
N ALA A 116 4.78 -9.78 -10.90
CA ALA A 116 5.80 -9.86 -11.94
C ALA A 116 5.33 -10.62 -13.19
N LEU A 117 4.28 -11.45 -13.09
CA LEU A 117 3.76 -12.26 -14.18
C LEU A 117 2.88 -11.48 -15.18
N GLU A 118 2.46 -10.25 -14.86
CA GLU A 118 1.47 -9.51 -15.66
C GLU A 118 2.02 -8.23 -16.33
N LEU A 119 3.30 -7.89 -16.12
CA LEU A 119 3.97 -6.72 -16.73
C LEU A 119 4.99 -7.08 -17.82
N GLY A 120 4.97 -8.33 -18.29
CA GLY A 120 5.88 -8.82 -19.32
C GLY A 120 5.13 -9.38 -20.54
N GLU A 121 4.67 -8.49 -21.41
CA GLU A 121 4.48 -8.76 -22.85
C GLU A 121 5.11 -7.64 -23.68
#